data_AF-A0A374VXB3-F1
#
_entry.id   AF-A0A374VXB3-F1
#
_cell.length_a   1.000
_cell.length_b   1.000
_cell.length_c   1.000
_cell.angle_alpha   90.00
_cell.angle_beta   90.00
_cell.angle_gamma   90.00
#
_symmetry.space_group_name_H-M   'P 1'
#
loop_
_entity.id
_entity.type
_entity.pdbx_description
1 polymer ?
#
loop_
_entity_poly.entity_id
_entity_poly.type
_entity_poly.pdbx_seq_one_letter_code
_entity_poly.pdbx_strand_id
1 'polypeptide(L)' 'MPAYTVHEVIFVAFSNLQTLLRQSSSSRQFLLSLPVGIQLRLHERSQFIHTQQELRRHAAFLQQVQRLYSVLP' A
#
# COMPACT_ATOMS: atom_id res chain seq x y z
N MET A 1 -31.09 7.86 7.20
CA MET A 1 -30.74 6.50 6.73
C MET A 1 -29.78 6.65 5.55
N PRO A 2 -28.45 6.57 5.72
CA PRO A 2 -27.57 6.79 4.58
C PRO A 2 -27.33 5.45 3.87
N ALA A 3 -27.93 5.30 2.69
CA ALA A 3 -27.56 4.31 1.70
C ALA A 3 -26.92 5.05 0.53
N TYR A 4 -25.59 5.16 0.53
CA TYR A 4 -24.81 5.50 -0.66
C TYR A 4 -23.58 4.59 -0.71
N THR A 5 -23.83 3.30 -0.94
CA THR A 5 -22.83 2.38 -1.49
C THR A 5 -22.74 2.61 -2.99
N VAL A 6 -22.10 3.70 -3.40
CA VAL A 6 -21.61 3.82 -4.77
C VAL A 6 -20.15 3.38 -4.73
N HIS A 7 -19.88 2.25 -5.36
CA HIS A 7 -18.53 1.81 -5.71
C HIS A 7 -17.95 2.76 -6.77
N GLU A 8 -17.82 4.04 -6.45
CA GLU A 8 -16.92 4.89 -7.22
C GLU A 8 -15.51 4.46 -6.83
N VAL A 9 -14.72 4.11 -7.84
CA VAL A 9 -13.26 4.12 -7.74
C VAL A 9 -12.86 5.60 -7.62
N ILE A 10 -13.25 6.23 -6.52
CA ILE A 10 -12.78 7.56 -6.16
C ILE A 10 -11.28 7.35 -5.98
N PHE A 11 -10.48 8.05 -6.78
CA PHE A 11 -9.06 8.24 -6.51
C PHE A 11 -8.94 9.03 -5.21
N VAL A 12 -9.22 8.38 -4.08
CA VAL A 12 -9.11 8.99 -2.76
C VAL A 12 -7.63 9.08 -2.45
N ALA A 13 -7.10 10.29 -2.55
CA ALA A 13 -5.80 10.63 -2.02
C ALA A 13 -5.93 10.84 -0.50
N PHE A 14 -5.04 10.18 0.24
CA PHE A 14 -4.92 10.27 1.68
C PHE A 14 -3.63 11.02 2.03
N SER A 15 -3.57 11.62 3.22
CA SER A 15 -2.42 12.41 3.64
C SER A 15 -1.12 11.62 3.72
N ASN A 16 -1.21 10.32 4.01
CA ASN A 16 -0.09 9.39 4.08
C ASN A 16 -0.60 7.94 4.10
N LEU A 17 0.35 7.00 4.07
CA LEU A 17 0.07 5.57 4.14
C LEU A 17 -0.76 5.20 5.37
N GLN A 18 -0.51 5.80 6.53
CA GLN A 18 -1.19 5.44 7.77
C GLN A 18 -2.67 5.82 7.74
N THR A 19 -3.00 7.00 7.22
CA THR A 19 -4.39 7.42 6.98
C THR A 19 -5.09 6.50 5.99
N LEU A 20 -4.39 6.15 4.89
CA LEU A 20 -4.87 5.20 3.90
C LEU A 20 -5.16 3.83 4.51
N LEU A 21 -4.26 3.29 5.34
CA LEU A 21 -4.45 2.00 5.99
C LEU A 21 -5.57 2.03 7.04
N ARG A 22 -5.80 3.17 7.69
CA ARG A 22 -6.91 3.34 8.65
C ARG A 22 -8.27 3.35 7.93
N GLN A 23 -8.37 4.05 6.80
CA GLN A 23 -9.63 4.25 6.08
C GLN A 23 -9.94 3.16 5.05
N SER A 24 -8.93 2.43 4.56
CA SER A 24 -9.09 1.36 3.57
C SER A 24 -8.69 0.00 4.12
N SER A 25 -9.69 -0.85 4.36
CA SER A 25 -9.50 -2.24 4.78
C SER A 25 -8.76 -3.07 3.71
N SER A 26 -9.06 -2.85 2.42
CA SER A 26 -8.42 -3.59 1.32
C SER A 26 -6.94 -3.24 1.17
N SER A 27 -6.58 -1.96 1.36
CA SER A 27 -5.18 -1.55 1.40
C SER A 27 -4.43 -2.13 2.60
N ARG A 28 -5.10 -2.23 3.76
CA ARG A 28 -4.52 -2.84 4.96
C ARG A 28 -4.28 -4.34 4.76
N GLN A 29 -5.26 -5.06 4.23
CA GLN A 29 -5.13 -6.48 3.89
C GLN A 29 -4.00 -6.70 2.87
N PHE A 30 -3.89 -5.84 1.86
CA PHE A 30 -2.80 -5.89 0.90
C PHE A 30 -1.43 -5.68 1.55
N LEU A 31 -1.28 -4.69 2.44
CA LEU A 31 0.00 -4.47 3.11
C LEU A 31 0.40 -5.66 4.00
N LEU A 32 -0.57 -6.24 4.72
CA LEU A 32 -0.32 -7.39 5.60
C LEU A 32 0.03 -8.67 4.85
N SER A 33 -0.34 -8.80 3.57
CA SER A 33 0.06 -9.95 2.75
C SER A 33 1.50 -9.85 2.22
N LEU A 34 2.16 -8.69 2.37
CA LEU A 34 3.54 -8.48 1.93
C LEU A 34 4.53 -9.01 2.98
N PRO A 35 5.76 -9.42 2.58
CA PRO A 35 6.84 -9.74 3.51
C PRO A 35 7.16 -8.59 4.48
N VAL A 36 7.54 -8.91 5.72
CA VAL A 36 7.83 -7.91 6.78
C VAL A 36 8.84 -6.85 6.33
N GLY A 37 9.91 -7.25 5.64
CA GLY A 37 10.92 -6.30 5.14
C GLY A 37 10.34 -5.28 4.14
N ILE A 38 9.33 -5.67 3.37
CA ILE A 38 8.62 -4.77 2.45
C ILE A 38 7.65 -3.88 3.22
N GLN A 39 6.95 -4.42 4.22
CA GLN A 39 6.07 -3.63 5.08
C GLN A 39 6.84 -2.48 5.74
N LEU A 40 8.01 -2.76 6.33
CA LEU A 40 8.86 -1.75 6.97
C LEU A 40 9.30 -0.66 5.99
N ARG A 41 9.79 -1.04 4.80
CA ARG A 41 10.22 -0.08 3.76
C ARG A 41 9.06 0.78 3.23
N LEU A 42 7.85 0.24 3.16
CA LEU A 42 6.66 1.02 2.81
C LEU A 42 6.31 2.02 3.93
N HIS A 43 6.46 1.61 5.19
CA HIS A 43 6.25 2.48 6.35
C HIS A 43 7.28 3.63 6.42
N GLU A 44 8.55 3.39 6.10
CA GLU A 44 9.58 4.44 5.99
C GLU A 44 9.21 5.49 4.93
N ARG A 45 8.50 5.09 3.88
CA ARG A 45 8.05 5.95 2.78
C ARG A 45 6.60 6.41 2.92
N SER A 46 6.02 6.29 4.12
CA SER A 46 4.61 6.58 4.41
C SER A 46 4.15 7.94 3.86
N GLN A 47 5.00 8.97 3.93
CA GLN A 47 4.68 10.32 3.48
C GLN A 47 4.52 10.48 1.97
N PHE A 48 4.96 9.50 1.17
CA PHE A 48 4.91 9.54 -0.30
C PHE A 48 3.82 8.63 -0.87
N ILE A 49 3.05 7.95 -0.01
CA ILE A 49 2.01 7.02 -0.43
C ILE A 49 0.67 7.60 -0.01
N HIS A 50 -0.03 8.17 -0.97
CA HIS A 50 -1.31 8.83 -0.78
C HIS A 50 -2.46 7.99 -1.33
N THR A 51 -2.19 7.07 -2.26
CA THR A 51 -3.25 6.28 -2.90
C THR A 51 -2.97 4.78 -2.84
N GLN A 52 -4.02 3.98 -3.02
CA GLN A 52 -3.88 2.53 -3.10
C GLN A 52 -3.03 2.09 -4.31
N GLN A 53 -3.09 2.83 -5.41
CA GLN A 53 -2.29 2.56 -6.59
C GLN A 53 -0.80 2.80 -6.32
N GLU A 54 -0.43 3.88 -5.63
CA GLU A 54 0.95 4.13 -5.21
C GLU A 54 1.44 3.04 -4.27
N LEU A 55 0.64 2.63 -3.28
CA LEU A 55 0.98 1.53 -2.38
C LEU A 55 1.34 0.26 -3.18
N ARG A 56 0.50 -0.13 -4.14
CA ARG A 56 0.75 -1.30 -5.00
C ARG A 56 1.99 -1.14 -5.87
N ARG A 57 2.22 0.05 -6.43
CA ARG A 57 3.41 0.34 -7.27
C ARG A 57 4.70 0.25 -6.46
N HIS A 58 4.73 0.86 -5.26
CA HIS A 58 5.89 0.79 -4.37
C HIS A 58 6.13 -0.64 -3.88
N ALA A 59 5.08 -1.38 -3.53
CA ALA A 59 5.19 -2.77 -3.13
C ALA A 59 5.77 -3.65 -4.25
N ALA A 60 5.27 -3.51 -5.48
CA ALA A 60 5.75 -4.27 -6.64
C ALA A 60 7.24 -4.01 -6.91
N PHE A 61 7.68 -2.74 -6.84
CA PHE A 61 9.09 -2.38 -6.97
C PHE A 61 9.94 -3.03 -5.87
N LEU A 62 9.52 -2.95 -4.61
CA LEU A 62 10.25 -3.55 -3.49
C LEU A 62 10.31 -5.09 -3.58
N GLN A 63 9.24 -5.74 -4.04
CA GLN A 63 9.21 -7.18 -4.28
C GLN A 63 10.17 -7.60 -5.40
N GLN A 64 10.28 -6.80 -6.46
CA GLN A 64 11.22 -7.04 -7.54
C GLN A 64 12.67 -6.89 -7.04
N VAL A 65 12.95 -5.82 -6.31
CA VAL A 65 14.26 -5.57 -5.70
C VAL A 65 14.64 -6.70 -4.74
N GLN A 66 13.74 -7.11 -3.84
CA GLN A 66 13.99 -8.21 -2.91
C GLN A 66 14.30 -9.52 -3.64
N ARG A 67 13.57 -9.82 -4.73
CA ARG A 67 13.85 -10.99 -5.58
C ARG A 67 15.25 -10.95 -6.20
N LEU A 68 15.70 -9.78 -6.65
CA LEU A 68 17.05 -9.65 -7.22
C LEU A 68 18.13 -9.94 -6.17
N TYR A 69 17.97 -9.41 -4.96
CA TYR A 69 18.94 -9.65 -3.87
C TYR A 69 18.88 -11.07 -3.30
N SER A 70 17.74 -11.79 -3.39
CA SER A 70 17.66 -13.20 -2.97
C SER A 70 18.28 -14.19 -3.95
N VAL A 71 18.62 -13.74 -5.17
CA VAL A 71 19.16 -14.59 -6.26
C VAL A 71 20.68 -14.39 -6.41
N LEU A 72 21.28 -13.44 -5.68
CA LEU A 72 22.73 -13.23 -5.66
C LEU A 72 23.36 -14.16 -4.60
N PRO A 73 24.39 -14.95 -4.96
CA PRO A 73 25.07 -15.90 -4.06
C PRO A 73 25.90 -15.21 -2.96
#